data_AF-A0A2M7PRS9-F1
#
_entry.id   AF-A0A2M7PRS9-F1
#
_cell.length_a   1.000
_cell.length_b   1.000
_cell.length_c   1.000
_cell.angle_alpha   90.00
_cell.angle_beta   90.00
_cell.angle_gamma   90.00
#
_symmetry.space_group_name_H-M   'P 1'
#
loop_
_entity.id
_entity.type
_entity.pdbx_description
1 polymer ?
#
loop_
_entity_poly.entity_id
_entity_poly.type
_entity_poly.pdbx_seq_one_letter_code
_entity_poly.pdbx_strand_id
1 'polypeptide(L)' 'MKLKRKELRQKEEKVLLTFLKQTRKGKYARIDESSLPYLRLKEQREEDYSEDEYYYSIR' A
#
# COMPACT_ATOMS: atom_id res chain seq x y z
N MET A 1 12.74 -32.41 14.73
CA MET A 1 11.48 -31.88 14.15
C MET A 1 11.46 -30.34 14.03
N LYS A 2 11.80 -29.57 15.07
CA LYS A 2 11.78 -28.08 15.03
C LYS A 2 12.76 -27.44 14.02
N LEU A 3 13.98 -27.96 13.88
CA LEU A 3 14.98 -27.43 12.94
C LEU A 3 14.54 -27.51 11.47
N LYS A 4 14.04 -28.69 11.04
CA LYS A 4 13.47 -28.87 9.69
C LYS A 4 12.34 -27.88 9.37
N ARG A 5 11.47 -27.55 10.34
CA ARG A 5 10.41 -26.55 10.17
C ARG A 5 10.96 -25.13 9.98
N LYS A 6 12.04 -24.79 10.68
CA LYS A 6 12.69 -23.47 10.57
C LYS A 6 13.36 -23.29 9.21
N GLU A 7 14.06 -24.32 8.73
CA GLU A 7 14.67 -24.33 7.39
C GLU A 7 13.62 -24.24 6.28
N LEU A 8 12.49 -24.95 6.43
CA LEU A 8 11.40 -24.87 5.47
C LEU A 8 10.85 -23.45 5.35
N ARG A 9 10.57 -22.79 6.48
CA ARG A 9 10.11 -21.38 6.49
C ARG A 9 11.09 -20.43 5.83
N GLN A 10 12.38 -20.59 6.10
CA GLN A 10 13.41 -19.74 5.48
C GLN A 10 13.46 -19.93 3.95
N LYS A 11 13.22 -21.15 3.47
CA LYS A 11 13.14 -21.43 2.04
C LYS A 11 11.90 -20.79 1.41
N GLU A 12 10.74 -20.95 2.05
CA GLU A 12 9.48 -20.33 1.61
C GLU A 12 9.58 -18.81 1.57
N GLU A 13 10.17 -18.19 2.60
CA GLU A 13 10.39 -16.75 2.67
C GLU A 13 11.30 -16.25 1.53
N LYS A 14 12.40 -16.96 1.26
CA LYS A 14 13.27 -16.63 0.12
C LYS A 14 12.52 -16.72 -1.21
N VAL A 15 11.71 -17.76 -1.41
CA VAL A 15 10.90 -17.91 -2.61
C VAL A 15 9.91 -16.75 -2.75
N LEU A 16 9.19 -16.42 -1.68
CA LEU A 16 8.25 -15.29 -1.66
C LEU A 16 8.93 -13.96 -1.99
N LEU A 17 10.08 -13.68 -1.38
CA LEU A 17 10.86 -12.47 -1.66
C LEU A 17 11.33 -12.41 -3.11
N THR A 18 11.78 -13.53 -3.68
CA THR A 18 12.18 -13.58 -5.09
C THR A 18 11.00 -13.37 -6.03
N PHE A 19 9.85 -13.96 -5.71
CA PHE A 19 8.61 -13.77 -6.46
C PHE A 19 8.21 -12.30 -6.46
N LEU A 20 8.11 -11.65 -5.30
CA LEU A 20 7.75 -10.23 -5.18
C LEU A 20 8.70 -9.31 -5.96
N LYS A 21 10.02 -9.57 -5.90
CA LYS A 21 11.01 -8.80 -6.68
C LYS A 21 10.80 -8.95 -8.19
N GLN A 22 10.46 -10.16 -8.66
CA GLN A 22 10.23 -10.43 -10.08
C GLN A 22 8.89 -9.87 -10.56
N THR A 23 7.85 -9.94 -9.74
CA THR A 23 6.53 -9.34 -10.02
C THR A 23 6.64 -7.81 -10.12
N ARG A 24 7.38 -7.15 -9.21
CA ARG A 24 7.63 -5.71 -9.29
C ARG A 24 8.35 -5.30 -10.58
N LYS A 25 9.25 -6.16 -11.09
CA LYS A 25 9.94 -5.96 -12.36
C LYS A 25 9.08 -6.26 -13.58
N GLY A 26 7.84 -6.67 -13.39
CA GLY A 26 6.92 -7.00 -14.48
C GLY A 26 7.23 -8.32 -15.19
N LYS A 27 8.01 -9.22 -14.58
CA LYS A 27 8.41 -10.50 -15.21
C LYS A 27 7.21 -11.44 -15.44
N TYR A 28 6.27 -11.46 -14.50
CA TYR A 28 5.08 -12.32 -14.55
C TYR A 28 3.88 -11.62 -15.17
N ALA A 29 3.79 -10.29 -15.06
CA ALA A 29 2.79 -9.45 -15.69
C ALA A 29 3.44 -8.10 -16.00
N ARG A 30 3.51 -7.71 -17.28
CA ARG A 30 4.05 -6.40 -17.65
C ARG A 30 3.16 -5.32 -17.05
N ILE A 31 3.78 -4.37 -16.35
CA ILE A 31 3.08 -3.20 -15.83
C ILE A 31 2.92 -2.27 -17.02
N ASP A 32 1.69 -2.03 -17.44
CA ASP A 32 1.40 -1.02 -18.44
C ASP A 32 1.55 0.36 -17.79
N GLU A 33 2.67 1.03 -18.05
CA GLU A 33 2.96 2.34 -17.48
C GLU A 33 1.94 3.40 -17.90
N SER A 34 1.26 3.19 -19.04
CA SER A 34 0.17 4.07 -19.49
C SER A 34 -1.07 4.02 -18.59
N SER A 35 -1.18 2.99 -17.73
CA SER A 35 -2.25 2.86 -16.74
C SER A 35 -1.95 3.56 -15.40
N LEU A 36 -0.70 3.97 -15.15
CA LEU A 36 -0.30 4.70 -13.94
C LEU A 36 -1.03 6.02 -13.70
N PRO A 37 -1.45 6.80 -14.72
CA PRO A 37 -2.26 8.01 -14.51
C PRO A 37 -3.61 7.73 -13.85
N TYR A 38 -4.13 6.50 -13.98
CA TYR A 38 -5.38 6.06 -13.35
C TYR A 38 -5.15 5.43 -11.97
N LEU A 39 -4.05 5.80 -11.29
CA LEU A 39 -3.85 5.44 -9.90
C LEU A 39 -5.06 5.91 -9.07
N ARG A 40 -5.45 5.13 -8.05
CA ARG A 40 -6.42 5.58 -7.05
C ARG A 40 -5.99 6.97 -6.58
N LEU A 41 -6.85 7.95 -6.82
CA LEU A 41 -6.72 9.29 -6.25
C LEU A 41 -6.50 9.13 -4.75
N LYS A 42 -5.51 9.82 -4.20
CA LYS A 42 -5.36 9.90 -2.74
C LYS A 42 -6.67 10.43 -2.18
N GLU A 43 -7.14 9.83 -1.09
CA GLU A 43 -8.29 10.34 -0.35
C GLU A 43 -7.96 11.79 0.04
N GLN A 44 -8.62 12.73 -0.63
CA GLN A 44 -8.58 14.14 -0.26
C GLN A 44 -9.82 14.37 0.60
N ARG A 45 -9.60 14.67 1.86
CA ARG A 45 -10.62 15.27 2.72
C ARG A 45 -10.38 16.77 2.67
N GLU A 46 -11.45 17.55 2.70
CA GLU A 46 -11.32 18.98 3.03
C GLU A 46 -10.54 19.10 4.35
N GLU A 47 -9.67 20.10 4.44
CA GLU A 47 -9.04 20.41 5.72
C GLU A 47 -10.14 20.60 6.76
N ASP A 48 -9.94 20.03 7.95
CA ASP A 48 -10.87 20.19 9.06
C ASP A 48 -10.79 21.66 9.46
N TYR A 49 -11.65 22.49 8.84
CA TYR A 49 -11.94 23.84 9.30
C TYR A 49 -12.61 23.67 10.65
N SER A 50 -11.78 23.43 11.66
CA SER A 50 -12.17 23.37 13.06
C SER A 50 -12.88 24.68 13.37
N GLU A 51 -14.19 24.61 13.32
CA GLU A 51 -15.17 25.51 13.91
C GLU A 51 -14.92 26.98 13.60
N ASP A 52 -15.49 27.46 12.50
CA ASP A 52 -15.83 28.88 12.38
C ASP A 52 -16.59 29.28 13.65
N GLU A 53 -15.91 30.02 14.53
CA GLU A 53 -16.43 30.50 15.81
C GLU A 53 -17.78 31.18 15.57
N TYR A 54 -18.87 30.48 15.90
CA TYR A 54 -20.20 31.04 15.84
C TYR A 54 -20.29 32.18 16.86
N TYR A 55 -20.25 33.42 16.38
CA TYR A 55 -20.60 34.59 17.19
C TYR A 55 -22.09 34.52 17.54
N TYR A 56 -22.41 34.03 18.73
CA TYR A 56 -23.77 34.14 19.27
C TYR A 56 -24.09 35.63 19.46
N SER A 57 -25.01 36.16 18.66
CA SER A 57 -25.56 37.50 18.89
C SER A 57 -26.30 37.48 20.23
N ILE A 58 -25.79 38.22 21.21
CA ILE A 58 -26.46 38.43 22.49
C ILE A 58 -27.64 39.37 22.22
N ARG A 59 -28.84 38.92 22.53
CA ARG A 59 -30.07 39.75 22.52
C ARG A 59 -30.52 40.03 23.94
#